data_AF-A0A923S9T1-F1
#
_entry.id   AF-A0A923S9T1-F1
#
_cell.length_a   1.000
_cell.length_b   1.000
_cell.length_c   1.000
_cell.angle_alpha   90.00
_cell.angle_beta   90.00
_cell.angle_gamma   90.00
#
_symmetry.space_group_name_H-M   'P 1'
#
loop_
_entity.id
_entity.type
_entity.pdbx_description
1 polymer ?
#
loop_
_entity_poly.entity_id
_entity_poly.type
_entity_poly.pdbx_seq_one_letter_code
_entity_poly.pdbx_strand_id
1 'polypeptide(L)'
;MNALKSCLERHHAQAALALVLDEELGTLHGLAWADFVLLDALACAGGTLPSRELARRVSVTPARLVLQLLPLEKTGLVARTQVPGGGREVTLRGNGARLLAEARDTAAEVCARPPAAAACVGAFATTLVAAS
;
A
#
# COMPACT_ATOMS: atom_id res chain seq x y z
N MET A 1 -17.62 -14.07 -21.02
CA MET A 1 -16.51 -13.22 -20.53
C MET A 1 -15.39 -14.15 -20.06
N ASN A 2 -14.15 -13.99 -20.54
CA ASN A 2 -13.03 -14.88 -20.17
C ASN A 2 -12.49 -14.52 -18.78
N ALA A 3 -12.27 -15.52 -17.91
CA ALA A 3 -11.72 -15.36 -16.57
C ALA A 3 -10.41 -14.54 -16.53
N LEU A 4 -9.54 -14.70 -17.54
CA LEU A 4 -8.30 -13.93 -17.65
C LEU A 4 -8.58 -12.43 -17.85
N LYS A 5 -9.54 -12.09 -18.72
CA LYS A 5 -9.90 -10.69 -19.00
C LYS A 5 -10.40 -10.00 -17.72
N SER A 6 -11.29 -10.66 -16.98
CA SER A 6 -11.78 -10.13 -15.71
C SER A 6 -10.71 -10.04 -14.62
N CYS A 7 -9.66 -10.88 -14.68
CA CYS A 7 -8.50 -10.75 -13.80
C CYS A 7 -7.69 -9.47 -14.12
N LEU A 8 -7.40 -9.24 -15.40
CA LEU A 8 -6.66 -8.05 -15.85
C LEU A 8 -7.42 -6.75 -15.59
N GLU A 9 -8.74 -6.72 -15.83
CA GLU A 9 -9.57 -5.55 -15.55
C GLU A 9 -9.52 -5.15 -14.06
N ARG A 10 -9.63 -6.13 -13.14
CA ARG A 10 -9.47 -5.88 -11.71
C ARG A 10 -8.07 -5.41 -11.35
N HIS A 11 -7.04 -5.98 -11.97
CA HIS A 11 -5.66 -5.55 -11.75
C HIS A 11 -5.45 -4.09 -12.14
N HIS A 12 -5.93 -3.67 -13.32
CA HIS A 12 -5.81 -2.28 -13.76
C HIS A 12 -6.60 -1.32 -12.88
N ALA A 13 -7.83 -1.68 -12.48
CA ALA A 13 -8.63 -0.87 -11.56
C ALA A 13 -7.90 -0.69 -10.21
N GLN A 14 -7.36 -1.77 -9.65
CA GLN A 14 -6.60 -1.72 -8.40
C GLN A 14 -5.31 -0.91 -8.55
N ALA A 15 -4.59 -1.03 -9.66
CA ALA A 15 -3.36 -0.28 -9.91
C ALA A 15 -3.62 1.22 -10.06
N ALA A 16 -4.71 1.61 -10.73
CA ALA A 16 -5.11 3.00 -10.85
C ALA A 16 -5.48 3.60 -9.48
N LEU A 17 -6.22 2.86 -8.65
CA LEU A 17 -6.54 3.31 -7.29
C LEU A 17 -5.28 3.42 -6.42
N ALA A 18 -4.38 2.42 -6.50
CA ALA A 18 -3.13 2.43 -5.74
C ALA A 18 -2.24 3.64 -6.11
N LEU A 19 -2.21 4.04 -7.37
CA LEU A 19 -1.47 5.24 -7.81
C LEU A 19 -1.99 6.51 -7.14
N VAL A 20 -3.31 6.72 -7.14
CA VAL A 20 -3.93 7.89 -6.47
C VAL A 20 -3.67 7.86 -4.97
N LEU A 21 -3.74 6.68 -4.34
CA LEU A 21 -3.45 6.51 -2.92
C LEU A 21 -1.97 6.79 -2.61
N ASP A 22 -1.03 6.34 -3.45
CA ASP A 22 0.39 6.65 -3.31
C ASP A 22 0.65 8.16 -3.38
N GLU A 23 -0.02 8.88 -4.28
CA GLU A 23 0.10 10.34 -4.41
C GLU A 23 -0.45 11.09 -3.19
N GLU A 24 -1.68 10.78 -2.77
CA GLU A 24 -2.37 11.47 -1.68
C GLU A 24 -1.74 11.15 -0.31
N LEU A 25 -1.46 9.88 -0.05
CA LEU A 25 -0.80 9.45 1.19
C LEU A 25 0.66 9.93 1.23
N GLY A 26 1.35 9.91 0.09
CA GLY A 26 2.72 10.39 -0.01
C GLY A 26 2.81 11.89 0.28
N THR A 27 1.87 12.67 -0.26
CA THR A 27 1.85 14.14 -0.10
C THR A 27 1.47 14.56 1.32
N LEU A 28 0.44 13.94 1.89
CA LEU A 28 -0.13 14.39 3.17
C LEU A 28 0.52 13.72 4.39
N HIS A 29 0.96 12.46 4.25
CA HIS A 29 1.41 11.62 5.37
C HIS A 29 2.84 11.10 5.21
N GLY A 30 3.47 11.31 4.05
CA GLY A 30 4.77 10.73 3.75
C GLY A 30 4.75 9.20 3.70
N LEU A 31 3.61 8.60 3.36
CA LEU A 31 3.40 7.15 3.32
C LEU A 31 3.15 6.67 1.89
N ALA A 32 3.83 5.61 1.49
CA ALA A 32 3.41 4.83 0.33
C ALA A 32 2.17 3.99 0.68
N TRP A 33 1.33 3.70 -0.31
CA TRP A 33 0.18 2.81 -0.19
C TRP A 33 0.56 1.44 0.37
N ALA A 34 1.69 0.89 -0.07
CA ALA A 34 2.19 -0.39 0.45
C ALA A 34 2.50 -0.34 1.95
N ASP A 35 3.03 0.79 2.45
CA ASP A 35 3.34 0.98 3.87
C ASP A 35 2.06 1.17 4.67
N PHE A 36 1.10 1.94 4.15
CA PHE A 36 -0.24 2.06 4.74
C PHE A 36 -0.90 0.69 4.93
N VAL A 37 -0.92 -0.16 3.89
CA VAL A 37 -1.48 -1.52 3.95
C VAL A 37 -0.78 -2.37 5.02
N LEU A 38 0.54 -2.24 5.15
CA LEU A 38 1.32 -2.95 6.18
C LEU A 38 0.96 -2.49 7.59
N LEU A 39 0.88 -1.18 7.81
CA LEU A 39 0.53 -0.61 9.12
C LEU A 39 -0.91 -0.96 9.49
N ASP A 40 -1.84 -0.90 8.54
CA ASP A 40 -3.23 -1.34 8.74
C ASP A 40 -3.32 -2.82 9.11
N ALA A 41 -2.57 -3.68 8.40
CA ALA A 41 -2.49 -5.10 8.72
C ALA A 41 -1.91 -5.37 10.12
N LEU A 42 -1.01 -4.54 10.63
CA LEU A 42 -0.55 -4.65 12.03
C LEU A 42 -1.64 -4.20 13.00
N ALA A 43 -2.25 -3.04 12.76
CA ALA A 43 -3.31 -2.50 13.61
C ALA A 43 -4.49 -3.48 13.73
N CYS A 44 -4.94 -4.05 12.62
CA CYS A 44 -5.99 -5.07 12.56
C CYS A 44 -5.62 -6.41 13.22
N ALA A 45 -4.36 -6.62 13.62
CA ALA A 45 -3.92 -7.77 14.42
C ALA A 45 -3.70 -7.42 15.91
N GLY A 46 -4.09 -6.23 16.35
CA GLY A 46 -3.82 -5.76 17.71
C GLY A 46 -2.42 -5.17 17.90
N GLY A 47 -1.75 -4.80 16.81
CA GLY A 47 -0.50 -4.03 16.81
C GLY A 47 0.77 -4.86 16.66
N THR A 48 0.73 -6.18 16.82
CA THR A 48 1.92 -7.03 16.71
C THR A 48 1.66 -8.28 15.90
N LEU A 49 2.59 -8.63 14.99
CA LEU A 49 2.56 -9.89 14.24
C LEU A 49 3.96 -10.48 14.07
N PRO A 50 4.09 -11.82 14.03
CA PRO A 50 5.29 -12.45 13.51
C PRO A 50 5.58 -12.00 12.07
N SER A 51 6.84 -11.70 11.74
CA SER A 51 7.24 -11.18 10.41
C SER A 51 6.79 -12.08 9.26
N ARG A 52 6.83 -13.41 9.45
CA ARG A 52 6.37 -14.37 8.44
C ARG A 52 4.86 -14.30 8.23
N GLU A 53 4.11 -14.06 9.30
CA GLU A 53 2.66 -13.91 9.22
C GLU A 53 2.28 -12.59 8.58
N LEU A 54 2.96 -11.50 8.95
CA LEU A 54 2.79 -10.19 8.32
C LEU A 54 3.03 -10.27 6.80
N ALA A 55 4.11 -10.93 6.36
CA ALA A 55 4.42 -11.09 4.93
C ALA A 55 3.29 -11.78 4.16
N ARG A 56 2.71 -12.85 4.74
CA ARG A 56 1.56 -13.55 4.16
C ARG A 56 0.33 -12.64 4.12
N ARG A 57 0.06 -11.94 5.23
CA ARG A 57 -1.13 -11.09 5.37
C ARG A 57 -1.15 -9.95 4.35
N VAL A 58 0.01 -9.38 4.03
CA VAL A 58 0.16 -8.32 3.01
C VAL A 58 0.57 -8.85 1.63
N SER A 59 0.57 -10.17 1.43
CA SER A 59 0.87 -10.84 0.15
C SER A 59 2.22 -10.45 -0.48
N VAL A 60 3.28 -10.32 0.32
CA VAL A 60 4.64 -10.04 -0.16
C VAL A 60 5.62 -11.15 0.23
N THR A 61 6.75 -11.20 -0.47
CA THR A 61 7.84 -12.11 -0.07
C THR A 61 8.50 -11.61 1.21
N PRO A 62 9.08 -12.51 2.03
CA PRO A 62 9.81 -12.11 3.24
C PRO A 62 10.96 -11.12 2.96
N ALA A 63 11.66 -11.29 1.83
CA ALA A 63 12.75 -10.37 1.44
C ALA A 63 12.22 -8.96 1.15
N ARG A 64 11.11 -8.84 0.41
CA ARG A 64 10.46 -7.56 0.15
C ARG A 64 9.96 -6.91 1.44
N LEU A 65 9.35 -7.70 2.33
CA LEU A 65 8.90 -7.20 3.63
C LEU A 65 10.07 -6.62 4.43
N VAL A 66 11.22 -7.30 4.47
CA VAL A 66 12.39 -6.80 5.20
C VAL A 66 12.83 -5.45 4.66
N LEU A 67 12.92 -5.29 3.33
CA LEU A 67 13.30 -4.01 2.71
C LEU A 67 12.30 -2.90 3.02
N GLN A 68 11.01 -3.22 3.01
CA GLN A 68 9.94 -2.28 3.35
C GLN A 68 9.98 -1.86 4.83
N LEU A 69 10.30 -2.78 5.75
CA LEU A 69 10.34 -2.48 7.18
C LEU A 69 11.54 -1.61 7.59
N LEU A 70 12.64 -1.58 6.82
CA LEU A 70 13.84 -0.80 7.16
C LEU A 70 13.56 0.71 7.31
N PRO A 71 12.96 1.41 6.32
CA PRO A 71 12.64 2.83 6.47
C PRO A 71 11.62 3.07 7.60
N LEU A 72 10.60 2.22 7.74
CA LEU A 72 9.57 2.36 8.78
C LEU A 72 10.13 2.18 10.20
N GLU A 73 11.11 1.31 10.37
CA GLU A 73 11.81 1.13 11.64
C GLU A 73 12.72 2.34 11.93
N LYS A 74 13.39 2.88 10.91
CA LYS A 74 14.24 4.08 11.02
C LYS A 74 13.44 5.33 11.39
N THR A 75 12.28 5.54 10.79
CA THR A 75 11.35 6.64 11.15
C THR A 75 10.56 6.34 12.43
N GLY A 76 10.74 5.13 12.96
CA GLY A 76 10.21 4.70 14.23
C GLY A 76 8.73 4.36 14.20
N LEU A 77 8.10 4.16 13.04
CA LEU A 77 6.68 3.76 12.93
C LEU A 77 6.45 2.32 13.40
N VAL A 78 7.47 1.47 13.25
CA VAL A 78 7.45 0.07 13.70
C VAL A 78 8.71 -0.29 14.48
N ALA A 79 8.67 -1.42 15.18
CA ALA A 79 9.82 -2.05 15.82
C ALA A 79 9.90 -3.51 15.38
N ARG A 80 11.12 -4.05 15.23
CA ARG A 80 11.32 -5.48 15.08
C ARG A 80 12.04 -6.06 16.29
N THR A 81 11.43 -7.05 16.92
CA THR A 81 11.99 -7.71 18.11
C THR A 81 12.25 -9.18 17.83
N GLN A 82 13.40 -9.69 18.24
CA GLN A 82 13.70 -11.12 18.16
C GLN A 82 12.97 -11.87 19.29
N VAL A 83 12.29 -12.96 18.94
CA VAL A 83 11.50 -13.75 19.89
C VAL A 83 12.32 -14.95 20.39
N PRO A 84 12.17 -15.38 21.66
CA PRO A 84 12.71 -16.65 22.13
C PRO A 84 12.26 -17.82 21.24
N GLY A 85 13.18 -18.70 20.84
CA GLY A 85 12.89 -19.80 19.91
C GLY A 85 13.15 -19.48 18.43
N GLY A 86 13.54 -18.25 18.10
CA GLY A 86 13.94 -17.85 16.75
C GLY A 86 12.79 -17.28 15.94
N GLY A 87 13.05 -16.17 15.23
CA GLY A 87 12.05 -15.41 14.51
C GLY A 87 12.07 -13.93 14.90
N ARG A 88 11.27 -13.12 14.21
CA ARG A 88 11.11 -11.69 14.50
C ARG A 88 9.65 -11.32 14.52
N GLU A 89 9.22 -10.63 15.57
CA GLU A 89 7.94 -9.94 15.63
C GLU A 89 8.09 -8.52 15.13
N VAL A 90 7.05 -8.02 14.48
CA VAL A 90 6.91 -6.62 14.07
C VAL A 90 5.82 -6.01 14.92
N THR A 91 6.13 -4.93 15.60
CA THR A 91 5.19 -4.19 16.46
C THR A 91 4.98 -2.79 15.89
N LEU A 92 3.72 -2.38 15.76
CA LEU A 92 3.31 -1.01 15.45
C LEU A 92 3.57 -0.12 16.66
N ARG A 93 4.35 0.95 16.49
CA ARG A 93 4.63 1.91 17.56
C ARG A 93 3.54 2.97 17.65
N GLY A 94 3.51 3.72 18.76
CA GLY A 94 2.49 4.74 19.01
C GLY A 94 2.45 5.87 17.95
N ASN A 95 3.61 6.31 17.46
CA ASN A 95 3.69 7.26 16.34
C ASN A 95 3.17 6.65 15.02
N GLY A 96 3.46 5.38 14.74
CA GLY A 96 2.92 4.64 13.60
C GLY A 96 1.40 4.48 13.68
N ALA A 97 0.87 4.14 14.84
CA ALA A 97 -0.57 4.05 15.08
C ALA A 97 -1.27 5.41 14.90
N ARG A 98 -0.67 6.50 15.38
CA ARG A 98 -1.20 7.86 15.21
C ARG A 98 -1.21 8.28 13.73
N LEU A 99 -0.07 8.12 13.04
CA LEU A 99 0.03 8.44 11.61
C LEU A 99 -0.96 7.61 10.78
N LEU A 100 -1.12 6.31 11.10
CA LEU A 100 -2.09 5.46 10.44
C LEU A 100 -3.53 5.94 10.65
N ALA A 101 -3.87 6.41 11.87
CA ALA A 101 -5.20 6.94 12.15
C ALA A 101 -5.51 8.16 11.27
N GLU A 102 -4.57 9.11 11.16
CA GLU A 102 -4.69 10.29 10.29
C GLU A 102 -4.76 9.89 8.79
N ALA A 103 -3.92 8.95 8.37
CA ALA A 103 -3.88 8.47 6.99
C ALA A 103 -5.13 7.71 6.55
N ARG A 104 -5.86 7.08 7.49
CA ARG A 104 -7.11 6.35 7.20
C ARG A 104 -8.21 7.27 6.69
N ASP A 105 -8.30 8.48 7.21
CA ASP A 105 -9.30 9.45 6.76
C ASP A 105 -9.03 9.84 5.30
N THR A 106 -7.78 10.17 4.96
CA THR A 106 -7.36 10.44 3.57
C THR A 106 -7.64 9.25 2.64
N ALA A 107 -7.26 8.03 3.06
CA ALA A 107 -7.50 6.84 2.25
C ALA A 107 -8.99 6.58 2.04
N ALA A 108 -9.82 6.78 3.07
CA ALA A 108 -11.27 6.63 3.00
C ALA A 108 -11.89 7.64 2.04
N GLU A 109 -11.47 8.90 2.07
CA GLU A 109 -11.92 9.93 1.13
C GLU A 109 -11.59 9.57 -0.33
N VAL A 110 -10.37 9.10 -0.59
CA VAL A 110 -9.96 8.64 -1.92
C VAL A 110 -10.78 7.44 -2.38
N CYS A 111 -11.06 6.49 -1.47
CA CYS A 111 -11.85 5.29 -1.78
C CYS A 111 -13.35 5.59 -1.97
N ALA A 112 -13.88 6.62 -1.31
CA ALA A 112 -15.27 7.06 -1.45
C ALA A 112 -15.50 7.86 -2.74
N ARG A 113 -14.43 8.39 -3.35
CA ARG A 113 -14.52 9.11 -4.61
C ARG A 113 -14.99 8.15 -5.70
N PRO A 114 -16.05 8.47 -6.46
CA PRO A 114 -16.37 7.68 -7.64
C PRO A 114 -15.13 7.67 -8.53
N PRO A 115 -14.76 6.54 -9.14
CA PRO A 115 -13.65 6.51 -10.08
C PRO A 115 -13.95 7.58 -11.11
N ALA A 116 -13.17 8.67 -11.12
CA ALA A 116 -13.36 9.75 -12.07
C ALA A 116 -13.29 9.08 -13.43
N ALA A 117 -14.45 9.00 -14.12
CA ALA A 117 -14.68 8.08 -15.21
C ALA A 117 -13.55 8.17 -16.23
N ALA A 118 -12.57 7.26 -16.13
CA ALA A 118 -11.40 7.14 -17.00
C ALA A 118 -10.87 8.49 -17.55
N ALA A 119 -10.80 9.54 -16.73
CA ALA A 119 -10.44 10.86 -17.21
C ALA A 119 -8.94 10.87 -17.52
N CYS A 120 -8.62 10.72 -18.80
CA CYS A 120 -7.29 10.87 -19.41
C CYS A 120 -6.30 9.70 -19.27
N VAL A 121 -6.70 8.47 -19.61
CA VAL A 121 -5.74 7.44 -20.11
C VAL A 121 -5.99 7.16 -21.60
N GLY A 122 -6.15 8.24 -22.37
CA GLY A 122 -6.43 8.20 -23.81
C GLY A 122 -5.94 9.41 -24.61
N ALA A 123 -5.09 10.27 -24.05
CA ALA A 123 -4.55 11.46 -24.75
C ALA A 123 -3.12 11.26 -25.31
N PHE A 124 -2.65 10.02 -25.43
CA PHE A 124 -1.35 9.69 -26.04
C PHE A 124 -1.49 8.60 -27.11
N ALA A 125 -2.44 8.75 -28.02
CA ALA A 125 -2.43 8.03 -29.29
C ALA A 125 -3.26 8.81 -30.31
N THR A 126 -2.57 9.66 -31.09
CA THR A 126 -2.83 10.06 -32.49
C THR A 126 -2.41 11.52 -32.67
N THR A 127 -1.11 11.77 -32.64
CA THR A 127 -0.54 12.91 -33.37
C THR A 127 0.47 12.35 -34.36
N LEU A 128 0.28 12.69 -35.64
CA LEU A 128 1.21 12.52 -36.76
C LEU A 128 1.29 11.13 -37.45
N VAL A 129 0.30 10.81 -38.29
CA VAL A 129 0.55 10.40 -39.70
C VAL A 129 -0.54 11.06 -40.56
N ALA A 130 -0.28 12.30 -40.97
CA ALA A 130 -0.92 12.94 -42.11
C ALA A 130 -0.04 14.12 -42.54
N ALA A 131 1.11 13.81 -43.14
CA ALA A 131 1.84 14.75 -43.98
C ALA A 131 2.78 13.98 -44.91
N SER A 132 2.53 14.14 -46.21
CA SER A 132 3.35 13.78 -47.39
C SER A 132 3.20 12.37 -47.93
#